data_AF-A0A270BJ74-F1
#
_entry.id   AF-A0A270BJ74-F1
#
_cell.length_a   1.000
_cell.length_b   1.000
_cell.length_c   1.000
_cell.angle_alpha   90.00
_cell.angle_beta   90.00
_cell.angle_gamma   90.00
#
_symmetry.space_group_name_H-M   'P 1'
#
loop_
_entity.id
_entity.type
_entity.pdbx_description
1 polymer ?
#
loop_
_entity_poly.entity_id
_entity_poly.type
_entity_poly.pdbx_seq_one_letter_code
_entity_poly.pdbx_strand_id
1 'polypeptide(L)'
;MTRLTDDAATFLSVDGAPLEEADVSPAERVVQRFFLAALAKDALATMALYTADSVIEIPFNESGRTEEGAYRRYAGLAEITLFTEQSHAAEGEMGASDIELHRVEGGNTIFVESRGHIVMSSGREYRNRYVFRFDIEGGTIRRLREYYNPVTSGLAFGRKIGPA
;
A
#
# COMPACT_ATOMS: atom_id res chain seq x y z
N MET A 1 -11.61 12.42 22.33
CA MET A 1 -11.24 12.02 20.96
C MET A 1 -10.47 10.72 21.09
N THR A 2 -11.06 9.65 20.57
CA THR A 2 -10.77 8.25 20.87
C THR A 2 -9.33 7.86 20.52
N ARG A 3 -8.68 7.08 21.40
CA ARG A 3 -7.34 6.53 21.21
C ARG A 3 -7.37 5.55 20.03
N LEU A 4 -6.70 5.91 18.93
CA LEU A 4 -6.51 5.10 17.72
C LEU A 4 -5.52 3.92 17.91
N THR A 5 -5.03 3.67 19.12
CA THR A 5 -3.93 2.73 19.37
C THR A 5 -4.36 1.30 19.67
N ASP A 6 -5.60 1.08 20.11
CA ASP A 6 -6.06 -0.26 20.53
C ASP A 6 -6.88 -1.00 19.44
N ASP A 7 -7.28 -0.30 18.36
CA ASP A 7 -8.15 -0.86 17.29
C ASP A 7 -7.40 -1.33 16.04
N ALA A 8 -6.11 -1.04 15.89
CA ALA A 8 -5.36 -1.46 14.71
C ALA A 8 -5.21 -2.99 14.60
N ALA A 9 -5.24 -3.69 15.73
CA ALA A 9 -5.26 -5.15 15.79
C ALA A 9 -6.56 -5.75 15.20
N THR A 10 -7.62 -4.95 15.05
CA THR A 10 -8.94 -5.41 14.57
C THR A 10 -9.04 -5.39 13.03
N PHE A 11 -8.14 -4.71 12.32
CA PHE A 11 -8.19 -4.56 10.85
C PHE A 11 -7.19 -5.42 10.09
N LEU A 12 -6.23 -6.02 10.78
CA LEU A 12 -5.15 -6.81 10.20
C LEU A 12 -5.38 -8.28 10.55
N SER A 13 -5.63 -9.11 9.53
CA SER A 13 -5.71 -10.56 9.66
C SER A 13 -4.60 -11.23 8.85
N VAL A 14 -4.15 -12.42 9.28
CA VAL A 14 -3.27 -13.29 8.50
C VAL A 14 -4.07 -14.52 8.13
N ASP A 15 -4.19 -14.79 6.83
CA ASP A 15 -4.99 -15.90 6.28
C ASP A 15 -6.40 -15.99 6.90
N GLY A 16 -7.03 -14.83 7.13
CA GLY A 16 -8.38 -14.71 7.70
C GLY A 16 -8.50 -14.98 9.21
N ALA A 17 -7.39 -15.24 9.91
CA ALA A 17 -7.37 -15.40 11.37
C ALA A 17 -6.90 -14.11 12.07
N PRO A 18 -7.44 -13.79 13.27
CA PRO A 18 -6.87 -12.76 14.14
C PRO A 18 -5.42 -13.07 14.46
N LEU A 19 -4.58 -12.04 14.45
CA LEU A 19 -3.16 -12.16 14.78
C LEU A 19 -2.95 -12.51 16.26
N GLU A 20 -2.43 -13.70 16.56
CA GLU A 20 -1.81 -13.95 17.87
C GLU A 20 -0.35 -13.45 17.84
N GLU A 21 0.05 -12.61 18.81
CA GLU A 21 1.37 -11.94 18.84
C GLU A 21 2.57 -12.91 18.75
N ALA A 22 2.39 -14.17 19.16
CA ALA A 22 3.45 -15.16 19.29
C ALA A 22 3.93 -15.78 17.95
N ASP A 23 3.18 -15.64 16.85
CA ASP A 23 3.47 -16.33 15.58
C ASP A 23 3.81 -15.37 14.41
N VAL A 24 3.95 -14.07 14.69
CA VAL A 24 4.25 -13.07 13.67
C VAL A 24 5.73 -13.14 13.27
N SER A 25 6.01 -13.33 11.98
CA SER A 25 7.36 -13.29 11.41
C SER A 25 7.91 -11.85 11.35
N PRO A 26 9.25 -11.69 11.22
CA PRO A 26 9.83 -10.37 10.99
C PRO A 26 9.29 -9.65 9.75
N ALA A 27 8.98 -10.38 8.67
CA ALA A 27 8.45 -9.79 7.44
C ALA A 27 7.02 -9.26 7.63
N GLU A 28 6.15 -10.03 8.29
CA GLU A 28 4.79 -9.59 8.63
C GLU A 28 4.81 -8.34 9.51
N ARG A 29 5.71 -8.26 10.49
CA ARG A 29 5.88 -7.04 11.31
C ARG A 29 6.21 -5.80 10.47
N VAL A 30 7.01 -5.95 9.41
CA VAL A 30 7.33 -4.83 8.51
C VAL A 30 6.06 -4.36 7.77
N VAL A 31 5.29 -5.31 7.24
CA VAL A 31 4.05 -5.02 6.52
C VAL A 31 2.99 -4.41 7.44
N GLN A 32 2.84 -4.91 8.66
CA GLN A 32 1.94 -4.32 9.66
C GLN A 32 2.31 -2.87 9.96
N ARG A 33 3.60 -2.59 10.22
CA ARG A 33 4.08 -1.22 10.43
C ARG A 33 3.84 -0.33 9.22
N PHE A 34 3.96 -0.87 8.01
CA PHE A 34 3.67 -0.13 6.78
C PHE A 34 2.21 0.34 6.76
N PHE A 35 1.24 -0.56 6.97
CA PHE A 35 -0.18 -0.18 6.96
C PHE A 35 -0.53 0.75 8.12
N LEU A 36 0.02 0.51 9.31
CA LEU A 36 -0.14 1.42 10.46
C LEU A 36 0.34 2.84 10.15
N ALA A 37 1.54 2.97 9.58
CA ALA A 37 2.11 4.26 9.21
C ALA A 37 1.30 4.93 8.10
N ALA A 38 0.89 4.18 7.07
CA ALA A 38 0.07 4.69 5.97
C ALA A 38 -1.31 5.18 6.44
N LEU A 39 -2.01 4.42 7.28
CA LEU A 39 -3.29 4.80 7.86
C LEU A 39 -3.18 6.05 8.74
N ALA A 40 -2.06 6.20 9.46
CA ALA A 40 -1.76 7.39 10.24
C ALA A 40 -1.27 8.58 9.40
N LYS A 41 -1.06 8.39 8.08
CA LYS A 41 -0.35 9.31 7.17
C LYS A 41 1.01 9.76 7.73
N ASP A 42 1.70 8.88 8.46
CA ASP A 42 3.01 9.13 9.04
C ASP A 42 4.11 8.88 7.99
N ALA A 43 4.49 9.95 7.29
CA ALA A 43 5.50 9.89 6.25
C ALA A 43 6.88 9.44 6.79
N LEU A 44 7.25 9.86 8.00
CA LEU A 44 8.55 9.50 8.57
C LEU A 44 8.61 8.00 8.90
N ALA A 45 7.59 7.48 9.57
CA ALA A 45 7.48 6.06 9.87
C ALA A 45 7.38 5.22 8.59
N THR A 46 6.67 5.70 7.57
CA THR A 46 6.57 5.03 6.27
C THR A 46 7.94 4.96 5.57
N MET A 47 8.67 6.09 5.51
CA MET A 47 9.99 6.13 4.86
C MET A 47 11.06 5.33 5.60
N ALA A 48 10.98 5.21 6.93
CA ALA A 48 11.88 4.40 7.73
C ALA A 48 11.80 2.89 7.41
N LEU A 49 10.76 2.44 6.69
CA LEU A 49 10.60 1.04 6.29
C LEU A 49 11.28 0.72 4.95
N TYR A 50 11.76 1.72 4.21
CA TYR A 50 12.41 1.54 2.92
C TYR A 50 13.94 1.70 3.01
N THR A 51 14.65 1.04 2.10
CA THR A 51 16.09 1.25 1.85
C THR A 51 16.33 2.32 0.79
N ALA A 52 17.57 2.81 0.69
CA ALA A 52 17.98 3.76 -0.34
C ALA A 52 17.74 3.27 -1.78
N ASP A 53 17.76 1.96 -2.02
CA ASP A 53 17.59 1.31 -3.32
C ASP A 53 16.22 0.63 -3.51
N SER A 54 15.28 0.92 -2.62
CA SER A 54 13.90 0.41 -2.70
C SER A 54 13.19 0.83 -3.96
N VAL A 55 12.22 0.02 -4.39
CA VAL A 55 11.43 0.30 -5.59
C VAL A 55 9.95 0.07 -5.31
N ILE A 56 9.12 1.04 -5.71
CA ILE A 56 7.68 0.88 -5.82
C ILE A 56 7.31 0.73 -7.30
N GLU A 57 6.45 -0.22 -7.61
CA GLU A 57 5.84 -0.38 -8.93
C GLU A 57 4.33 -0.42 -8.81
N ILE A 58 3.64 0.20 -9.77
CA ILE A 58 2.20 0.10 -9.93
C ILE A 58 1.93 -0.45 -11.34
N PRO A 59 1.94 -1.79 -11.51
CA PRO A 59 1.97 -2.41 -12.84
C PRO A 59 0.70 -2.18 -13.66
N PHE A 60 -0.42 -1.89 -13.01
CA PHE A 60 -1.67 -1.51 -13.68
C PHE A 60 -1.89 0.00 -13.56
N ASN A 61 -1.86 0.68 -14.71
CA ASN A 61 -2.19 2.09 -14.81
C ASN A 61 -3.32 2.32 -15.83
N GLU A 62 -3.80 3.55 -15.85
CA GLU A 62 -4.92 4.02 -16.64
C GLU A 62 -4.74 3.85 -18.16
N SER A 63 -3.50 3.65 -18.64
CA SER A 63 -3.23 3.39 -20.06
C SER A 63 -3.65 1.98 -20.50
N GLY A 64 -3.77 1.04 -19.56
CA GLY A 64 -4.02 -0.38 -19.83
C GLY A 64 -2.80 -1.18 -20.30
N ARG A 65 -1.63 -0.53 -20.46
CA ARG A 65 -0.37 -1.19 -20.83
C ARG A 65 0.29 -1.86 -19.63
N THR A 66 0.98 -2.98 -19.88
CA THR A 66 1.61 -3.79 -18.82
C THR A 66 3.08 -4.10 -19.09
N GLU A 67 3.63 -3.62 -20.20
CA GLU A 67 5.03 -3.82 -20.56
C GLU A 67 5.96 -3.04 -19.60
N GLU A 68 7.20 -3.49 -19.46
CA GLU A 68 8.19 -2.77 -18.66
C GLU A 68 8.40 -1.34 -19.21
N GLY A 69 8.51 -0.37 -18.31
CA GLY A 69 8.58 1.05 -18.66
C GLY A 69 7.24 1.67 -19.09
N ALA A 70 6.18 0.86 -19.24
CA ALA A 70 4.85 1.36 -19.56
C ALA A 70 4.01 1.73 -18.34
N TYR A 71 4.40 1.23 -17.16
CA TYR A 71 3.73 1.43 -15.89
C TYR A 71 4.54 2.32 -14.95
N ARG A 72 3.91 2.79 -13.86
CA ARG A 72 4.57 3.69 -12.91
C ARG A 72 5.59 2.93 -12.07
N ARG A 73 6.78 3.50 -11.97
CA ARG A 73 7.88 2.96 -11.18
C ARG A 73 8.59 4.11 -10.48
N TYR A 74 8.83 3.95 -9.18
CA TYR A 74 9.52 4.92 -8.34
C TYR A 74 10.73 4.24 -7.71
N ALA A 75 11.93 4.71 -8.00
CA ALA A 75 13.19 4.15 -7.53
C ALA A 75 13.89 5.05 -6.52
N GLY A 76 14.23 4.46 -5.38
CA GLY A 76 14.93 5.10 -4.29
C GLY A 76 14.05 6.03 -3.47
N LEU A 77 14.57 6.41 -2.30
CA LEU A 77 13.81 7.15 -1.29
C LEU A 77 13.27 8.48 -1.81
N ALA A 78 13.99 9.18 -2.68
CA ALA A 78 13.57 10.48 -3.20
C ALA A 78 12.27 10.39 -4.01
N GLU A 79 12.20 9.48 -5.00
CA GLU A 79 11.00 9.29 -5.82
C GLU A 79 9.85 8.71 -5.01
N ILE A 80 10.14 7.77 -4.09
CA ILE A 80 9.14 7.17 -3.20
C ILE A 80 8.54 8.21 -2.25
N THR A 81 9.35 9.11 -1.70
CA THR A 81 8.90 10.21 -0.83
C THR A 81 7.94 11.12 -1.61
N LEU A 82 8.36 11.58 -2.79
CA LEU A 82 7.54 12.45 -3.63
C LEU A 82 6.20 11.79 -4.01
N PHE A 83 6.22 10.50 -4.37
CA PHE A 83 5.00 9.75 -4.66
C PHE A 83 4.07 9.66 -3.45
N THR A 84 4.63 9.38 -2.27
CA THR A 84 3.86 9.26 -1.01
C THR A 84 3.22 10.59 -0.65
N GLU A 85 3.97 11.69 -0.72
CA GLU A 85 3.47 13.05 -0.45
C GLU A 85 2.35 13.45 -1.42
N GLN A 86 2.52 13.17 -2.71
CA GLN A 86 1.50 13.45 -3.73
C GLN A 86 0.22 12.66 -3.48
N SER A 87 0.34 11.38 -3.09
CA SER A 87 -0.80 10.53 -2.78
C SER A 87 -1.55 11.05 -1.54
N HIS A 88 -0.83 11.32 -0.44
CA HIS A 88 -1.44 11.86 0.78
C HIS A 88 -2.13 13.22 0.58
N ALA A 89 -1.59 14.09 -0.29
CA ALA A 89 -2.20 15.37 -0.61
C ALA A 89 -3.50 15.23 -1.42
N ALA A 90 -3.62 14.17 -2.24
CA ALA A 90 -4.82 13.88 -3.01
C ALA A 90 -5.91 13.17 -2.18
N GLU A 91 -5.51 12.41 -1.17
CA GLU A 91 -6.40 11.63 -0.32
C GLU A 91 -6.98 12.49 0.81
N GLY A 92 -8.32 12.53 0.90
CA GLY A 92 -9.02 13.16 2.02
C GLY A 92 -9.16 12.20 3.20
N GLU A 93 -10.40 11.81 3.51
CA GLU A 93 -10.74 10.93 4.62
C GLU A 93 -10.68 9.45 4.20
N MET A 94 -9.96 8.64 4.97
CA MET A 94 -9.92 7.19 4.80
C MET A 94 -11.05 6.53 5.59
N GLY A 95 -11.86 5.73 4.89
CA GLY A 95 -12.81 4.80 5.49
C GLY A 95 -12.11 3.53 5.98
N ALA A 96 -12.91 2.64 6.57
CA ALA A 96 -12.43 1.33 7.03
C ALA A 96 -11.80 0.53 5.88
N SER A 97 -10.69 -0.15 6.17
CA SER A 97 -10.00 -1.02 5.24
C SER A 97 -9.99 -2.44 5.79
N ASP A 98 -10.40 -3.39 4.95
CA ASP A 98 -10.18 -4.81 5.20
C ASP A 98 -8.75 -5.10 4.75
N ILE A 99 -7.93 -5.73 5.59
CA ILE A 99 -6.55 -6.10 5.27
C ILE A 99 -6.31 -7.56 5.63
N GLU A 100 -5.93 -8.35 4.62
CA GLU A 100 -5.63 -9.78 4.74
C GLU A 100 -4.21 -10.03 4.23
N LEU A 101 -3.34 -10.55 5.09
CA LEU A 101 -1.95 -10.87 4.78
C LEU A 101 -1.84 -12.36 4.44
N HIS A 102 -1.09 -12.65 3.38
CA HIS A 102 -0.78 -14.00 2.92
C HIS A 102 0.72 -14.21 2.84
N ARG A 103 1.21 -15.22 3.55
CA ARG A 103 2.61 -15.57 3.57
C ARG A 103 2.98 -16.50 2.43
N VAL A 104 4.13 -16.25 1.80
CA VAL A 104 4.77 -17.25 0.94
C VAL A 104 5.67 -18.14 1.79
N GLU A 105 5.50 -19.46 1.70
CA GLU A 105 6.29 -20.43 2.45
C GLU A 105 7.80 -20.24 2.21
N GLY A 106 8.58 -20.29 3.29
CA GLY A 106 10.05 -20.21 3.25
C GLY A 106 10.64 -18.86 2.80
N GLY A 107 9.82 -17.82 2.59
CA GLY A 107 10.26 -16.56 2.00
C GLY A 107 10.05 -15.31 2.86
N ASN A 108 10.68 -14.22 2.39
CA ASN A 108 10.45 -12.85 2.89
C ASN A 108 9.45 -12.08 1.99
N THR A 109 8.62 -12.80 1.24
CA THR A 109 7.59 -12.20 0.39
C THR A 109 6.24 -12.33 1.08
N ILE A 110 5.53 -11.21 1.21
CA ILE A 110 4.19 -11.14 1.77
C ILE A 110 3.25 -10.55 0.73
N PHE A 111 2.13 -11.22 0.47
CA PHE A 111 1.03 -10.66 -0.29
C PHE A 111 0.00 -10.07 0.67
N VAL A 112 -0.67 -9.01 0.24
CA VAL A 112 -1.77 -8.41 1.02
C VAL A 112 -2.94 -8.15 0.11
N GLU A 113 -4.10 -8.68 0.44
CA GLU A 113 -5.37 -8.25 -0.13
C GLU A 113 -5.96 -7.14 0.72
N SER A 114 -6.45 -6.08 0.07
CA SER A 114 -7.12 -5.01 0.79
C SER A 114 -8.23 -4.33 0.00
N ARG A 115 -9.16 -3.72 0.73
CA ARG A 115 -10.16 -2.80 0.19
C ARG A 115 -9.91 -1.41 0.75
N GLY A 116 -9.76 -0.44 -0.15
CA GLY A 116 -9.64 0.97 0.20
C GLY A 116 -10.93 1.72 -0.11
N HIS A 117 -11.37 2.55 0.82
CA HIS A 117 -12.39 3.56 0.58
C HIS A 117 -11.85 4.91 1.03
N ILE A 118 -11.69 5.83 0.09
CA ILE A 118 -11.18 7.18 0.34
C ILE A 118 -12.15 8.18 -0.28
N VAL A 119 -12.48 9.24 0.46
CA VAL A 119 -13.04 10.45 -0.15
C VAL A 119 -11.86 11.33 -0.54
N MET A 120 -11.62 11.51 -1.83
CA MET A 120 -10.52 12.32 -2.34
C MET A 120 -10.70 13.78 -1.91
N SER A 121 -9.61 14.56 -1.86
CA SER A 121 -9.67 16.00 -1.56
C SER A 121 -10.53 16.79 -2.57
N SER A 122 -10.71 16.26 -3.78
CA SER A 122 -11.63 16.79 -4.78
C SER A 122 -13.12 16.46 -4.52
N GLY A 123 -13.44 15.75 -3.44
CA GLY A 123 -14.78 15.24 -3.12
C GLY A 123 -15.21 13.99 -3.91
N ARG A 124 -14.32 13.41 -4.74
CA ARG A 124 -14.62 12.19 -5.49
C ARG A 124 -14.46 10.97 -4.59
N GLU A 125 -15.37 10.01 -4.72
CA GLU A 125 -15.26 8.70 -4.06
C GLU A 125 -14.21 7.86 -4.77
N TYR A 126 -13.30 7.26 -4.01
CA TYR A 126 -12.32 6.30 -4.47
C TYR A 126 -12.47 4.99 -3.69
N ARG A 127 -13.12 4.00 -4.31
CA ARG A 127 -13.34 2.66 -3.73
C ARG A 127 -12.65 1.62 -4.57
N ASN A 128 -11.56 1.05 -4.07
CA ASN A 128 -10.73 0.15 -4.87
C ASN A 128 -10.38 -1.14 -4.11
N ARG A 129 -9.98 -2.14 -4.88
CA ARG A 129 -9.43 -3.40 -4.38
C ARG A 129 -7.96 -3.48 -4.77
N TYR A 130 -7.16 -3.91 -3.81
CA TYR A 130 -5.72 -3.92 -3.90
C TYR A 130 -5.19 -5.33 -3.69
N VAL A 131 -4.13 -5.65 -4.42
CA VAL A 131 -3.17 -6.68 -4.04
C VAL A 131 -1.83 -5.98 -3.92
N PHE A 132 -1.17 -6.13 -2.78
CA PHE A 132 0.20 -5.70 -2.60
C PHE A 132 1.11 -6.91 -2.57
N ARG A 133 2.32 -6.76 -3.11
CA ARG A 133 3.42 -7.70 -2.91
C ARG A 133 4.58 -6.94 -2.28
N PHE A 134 4.96 -7.35 -1.08
CA PHE A 134 6.14 -6.87 -0.39
C PHE A 134 7.25 -7.91 -0.52
N ASP A 135 8.42 -7.51 -1.00
CA ASP A 135 9.64 -8.30 -0.86
C ASP A 135 10.49 -7.63 0.23
N ILE A 136 10.69 -8.34 1.36
CA ILE A 136 11.38 -7.83 2.55
C ILE A 136 12.82 -8.34 2.60
N GLU A 137 13.75 -7.46 2.97
CA GLU A 137 15.15 -7.78 3.17
C GLU A 137 15.67 -7.04 4.40
N GLY A 138 16.33 -7.75 5.33
CA GLY A 138 16.92 -7.13 6.52
C GLY A 138 15.95 -6.36 7.42
N GLY A 139 14.65 -6.67 7.38
CA GLY A 139 13.61 -5.94 8.12
C GLY A 139 13.14 -4.63 7.46
N THR A 140 13.44 -4.45 6.17
CA THR A 140 13.04 -3.32 5.35
C THR A 140 12.38 -3.79 4.05
N ILE A 141 11.55 -2.95 3.44
CA ILE A 141 10.88 -3.21 2.17
C ILE A 141 11.91 -2.97 1.06
N ARG A 142 12.36 -4.02 0.38
CA ARG A 142 13.25 -3.90 -0.78
C ARG A 142 12.47 -3.58 -2.06
N ARG A 143 11.26 -4.13 -2.19
CA ARG A 143 10.35 -3.89 -3.30
C ARG A 143 8.91 -3.93 -2.82
N LEU A 144 8.11 -3.00 -3.33
CA LEU A 144 6.65 -3.01 -3.22
C LEU A 144 6.05 -3.00 -4.62
N ARG A 145 5.18 -3.97 -4.92
CA ARG A 145 4.28 -3.88 -6.07
C ARG A 145 2.86 -3.69 -5.59
N GLU A 146 2.23 -2.65 -6.08
CA GLU A 146 0.83 -2.33 -5.80
C GLU A 146 0.00 -2.58 -7.06
N TYR A 147 -0.95 -3.50 -6.96
CA TYR A 147 -1.91 -3.81 -8.01
C TYR A 147 -3.29 -3.33 -7.55
N TYR A 148 -3.96 -2.54 -8.38
CA TYR A 148 -5.34 -2.14 -8.14
C TYR A 148 -6.07 -1.93 -9.46
N ASN A 149 -7.39 -1.71 -9.41
CA ASN A 149 -8.15 -1.39 -10.60
C ASN A 149 -7.78 0.03 -11.11
N PRO A 150 -7.12 0.16 -12.28
CA PRO A 150 -6.68 1.46 -12.77
C PRO A 150 -7.82 2.33 -13.26
N VAL A 151 -8.99 1.75 -13.60
CA VAL A 151 -10.18 2.50 -14.01
C VAL A 151 -10.71 3.30 -12.83
N THR A 152 -10.89 2.66 -11.68
CA THR A 152 -11.33 3.33 -10.45
C THR A 152 -10.39 4.46 -10.06
N SER A 153 -9.07 4.21 -10.12
CA SER A 153 -8.06 5.23 -9.82
C SER A 153 -8.08 6.36 -10.86
N GLY A 154 -8.22 6.06 -12.14
CA GLY A 154 -8.32 7.08 -13.20
C GLY A 154 -9.49 8.03 -12.97
N LEU A 155 -10.68 7.50 -12.67
CA LEU A 155 -11.88 8.30 -12.40
C LEU A 155 -11.71 9.18 -11.14
N ALA A 156 -11.18 8.62 -10.05
CA ALA A 156 -11.00 9.33 -8.78
C ALA A 156 -9.97 10.48 -8.88
N PHE A 157 -8.89 10.28 -9.63
CA PHE A 157 -7.84 11.27 -9.83
C PHE A 157 -8.08 12.17 -11.05
N GLY A 158 -9.11 11.90 -11.86
CA GLY A 158 -9.41 12.67 -13.08
C GLY A 158 -8.40 12.46 -14.20
N ARG A 159 -7.80 11.27 -14.28
CA ARG A 159 -6.83 10.89 -15.32
C ARG A 159 -7.54 10.27 -16.53
N LYS A 160 -6.98 10.44 -17.73
CA LYS A 160 -7.48 9.81 -18.97
C LYS A 160 -7.35 8.29 -18.85
N ILE A 161 -8.40 7.56 -19.22
CA ILE A 161 -8.41 6.09 -19.23
C ILE A 161 -8.32 5.59 -20.67
N GLY A 162 -7.53 4.55 -20.87
CA GLY A 162 -7.18 4.01 -22.18
C GLY A 162 -5.93 4.65 -22.76
N PRO A 163 -5.48 4.15 -23.93
CA PRO A 163 -4.30 4.69 -24.59
C PRO A 163 -4.46 6.19 -24.88
N ALA A 164 -3.34 6.92 -24.77
CA ALA A 164 -3.25 8.30 -25.21
C ALA A 164 -3.58 8.39 -26.71
#